data_AF-A0A965ZDM0-F1
#
_entry.id   AF-A0A965ZDM0-F1
#
_cell.length_a   1.000
_cell.length_b   1.000
_cell.length_c   1.000
_cell.angle_alpha   90.00
_cell.angle_beta   90.00
_cell.angle_gamma   90.00
#
_symmetry.space_group_name_H-M   'P 1'
#
loop_
_entity.id
_entity.type
_entity.pdbx_description
1 polymer ?
#
loop_
_entity_poly.entity_id
_entity_poly.type
_entity_poly.pdbx_seq_one_letter_code
_entity_poly.pdbx_strand_id
1 'polypeptide(L)'
;MNTLPTLSTTATSASSVAGSPYAITASGAVNANYTISYVPGTLTVTPASLTIIADNQTKVYGAAVPALTASYAGFVNGDTPLSLTTSPTLSTTATPASSVAGSSYP
;
A
#
# COMPACT_ATOMS: atom_id res chain seq x y z
N MET A 1 -33.68 33.72 -5.02
CA MET A 1 -33.06 32.78 -4.06
C MET A 1 -31.94 32.06 -4.79
N ASN A 2 -30.71 32.20 -4.32
CA ASN A 2 -29.54 31.58 -4.93
C ASN A 2 -28.98 30.58 -3.92
N THR A 3 -28.72 29.35 -4.34
CA THR A 3 -28.17 28.30 -3.46
C THR A 3 -26.82 27.84 -3.99
N LEU A 4 -25.89 27.55 -3.07
CA LEU A 4 -24.59 26.99 -3.41
C LEU A 4 -24.72 25.50 -3.77
N PRO A 5 -23.81 24.96 -4.61
CA PRO A 5 -23.74 23.53 -4.88
C PRO A 5 -23.31 22.76 -3.63
N THR A 6 -23.87 21.57 -3.47
CA THR A 6 -23.39 20.54 -2.54
C THR A 6 -22.53 19.54 -3.30
N LEU A 7 -21.45 19.10 -2.67
CA LEU A 7 -20.57 18.05 -3.19
C LEU A 7 -20.81 16.77 -2.39
N SER A 8 -20.92 15.65 -3.08
CA SER A 8 -21.08 14.32 -2.48
C SER A 8 -20.14 13.31 -3.14
N THR A 9 -19.66 12.35 -2.37
CA THR A 9 -18.88 11.22 -2.85
C THR A 9 -19.27 9.96 -2.07
N THR A 10 -19.17 8.80 -2.72
CA THR A 10 -19.34 7.50 -2.07
C THR A 10 -18.05 7.00 -1.42
N ALA A 11 -16.92 7.71 -1.61
CA ALA A 11 -15.67 7.33 -0.99
C ALA A 11 -15.73 7.47 0.53
N THR A 12 -15.28 6.44 1.25
CA THR A 12 -15.15 6.43 2.71
C THR A 12 -13.69 6.11 3.08
N SER A 13 -13.35 6.16 4.36
CA SER A 13 -12.02 5.72 4.84
C SER A 13 -11.71 4.24 4.52
N ALA A 14 -12.74 3.42 4.28
CA ALA A 14 -12.61 2.01 3.92
C ALA A 14 -12.62 1.76 2.40
N SER A 15 -12.69 2.82 1.58
CA SER A 15 -12.68 2.69 0.13
C SER A 15 -11.36 2.11 -0.38
N SER A 16 -11.43 0.94 -1.02
CA SER A 16 -10.26 0.26 -1.58
C SER A 16 -9.68 0.96 -2.81
N VAL A 17 -8.38 0.84 -3.02
CA VAL A 17 -7.67 1.27 -4.25
C VAL A 17 -8.30 0.64 -5.51
N ALA A 18 -8.74 -0.62 -5.43
CA ALA A 18 -9.37 -1.33 -6.55
C ALA A 18 -10.71 -0.71 -7.00
N GLY A 19 -11.40 0.00 -6.09
CA GLY A 19 -12.64 0.73 -6.39
C GLY A 19 -12.42 2.15 -6.91
N SER A 20 -11.16 2.59 -7.05
CA SER A 20 -10.80 3.91 -7.54
C SER A 20 -10.88 3.96 -9.08
N PRO A 21 -11.32 5.08 -9.68
CA PRO A 21 -11.69 6.36 -9.05
C PRO A 21 -13.12 6.38 -8.51
N TYR A 22 -13.30 7.08 -7.38
CA TYR A 22 -14.62 7.35 -6.82
C TYR A 22 -15.19 8.66 -7.38
N ALA A 23 -16.44 8.65 -7.84
CA ALA A 23 -17.08 9.84 -8.38
C ALA A 23 -17.36 10.88 -7.27
N ILE A 24 -17.14 12.16 -7.60
CA ILE A 24 -17.59 13.31 -6.82
C ILE A 24 -18.68 14.00 -7.63
N THR A 25 -19.90 13.98 -7.14
CA THR A 25 -21.06 14.60 -7.80
C THR A 25 -21.40 15.91 -7.13
N ALA A 26 -21.60 16.96 -7.93
CA ALA A 26 -22.08 18.25 -7.49
C ALA A 26 -23.59 18.38 -7.81
N SER A 27 -24.38 18.92 -6.89
CA SER A 27 -25.83 19.11 -7.10
C SER A 27 -26.40 20.26 -6.26
N GLY A 28 -27.65 20.67 -6.49
CA GLY A 28 -28.38 21.56 -5.57
C GLY A 28 -28.08 23.07 -5.68
N ALA A 29 -27.21 23.50 -6.59
CA ALA A 29 -27.06 24.91 -6.92
C ALA A 29 -28.25 25.41 -7.75
N VAL A 30 -28.75 26.58 -7.38
CA VAL A 30 -29.87 27.25 -8.06
C VAL A 30 -29.48 28.71 -8.24
N ASN A 31 -29.56 29.21 -9.47
CA ASN A 31 -29.32 30.61 -9.79
C ASN A 31 -30.26 31.04 -10.91
N ALA A 32 -31.05 32.09 -10.68
CA ALA A 32 -32.02 32.57 -11.66
C ALA A 32 -31.38 33.24 -12.89
N ASN A 33 -30.13 33.69 -12.80
CA ASN A 33 -29.43 34.41 -13.87
C ASN A 33 -28.45 33.53 -14.68
N TYR A 34 -28.26 32.27 -14.31
CA TYR A 34 -27.26 31.39 -14.93
C TYR A 34 -27.78 29.98 -15.13
N THR A 35 -27.44 29.38 -16.28
CA THR A 35 -27.51 27.93 -16.48
C THR A 35 -26.35 27.26 -15.77
N ILE A 36 -26.65 26.45 -14.75
CA ILE A 36 -25.65 25.72 -13.97
C ILE A 36 -25.40 24.37 -14.64
N SER A 37 -24.15 24.11 -15.00
CA SER A 37 -23.68 22.78 -15.43
C SER A 37 -22.82 22.15 -14.34
N TYR A 38 -23.13 20.91 -13.97
CA TYR A 38 -22.37 20.17 -12.99
C TYR A 38 -21.39 19.25 -13.69
N VAL A 39 -20.09 19.52 -13.53
CA VAL A 39 -19.05 18.62 -14.00
C VAL A 39 -18.65 17.73 -12.81
N PRO A 40 -18.85 16.40 -12.89
CA PRO A 40 -18.41 15.51 -11.84
C PRO A 40 -16.88 15.49 -11.74
N GLY A 41 -16.37 15.48 -10.52
CA GLY A 41 -14.96 15.25 -10.22
C GLY A 41 -14.71 13.78 -9.92
N THR A 42 -13.43 13.43 -9.72
CA THR A 42 -13.02 12.09 -9.31
C THR A 42 -12.04 12.16 -8.14
N LEU A 43 -12.25 11.31 -7.14
CA LEU A 43 -11.30 11.07 -6.06
C LEU A 43 -10.49 9.80 -6.37
N THR A 44 -9.18 9.94 -6.46
CA THR A 44 -8.26 8.82 -6.68
C THR A 44 -7.72 8.33 -5.34
N VAL A 45 -7.94 7.04 -5.03
CA VAL A 45 -7.33 6.36 -3.89
C VAL A 45 -6.03 5.71 -4.36
N THR A 46 -4.91 6.14 -3.82
CA THR A 46 -3.58 5.59 -4.15
C THR A 46 -3.21 4.47 -3.18
N PRO A 47 -2.55 3.39 -3.67
CA PRO A 47 -2.05 2.34 -2.80
C PRO A 47 -1.02 2.88 -1.82
N ALA A 48 -1.06 2.37 -0.59
CA ALA A 48 -0.05 2.66 0.40
C ALA A 48 1.26 1.96 0.04
N SER A 49 2.37 2.66 0.26
CA SER A 49 3.71 2.10 0.07
C SER A 49 4.00 1.10 1.18
N LEU A 50 4.06 -0.19 0.85
CA LEU A 50 4.50 -1.24 1.75
C LEU A 50 5.98 -1.55 1.50
N THR A 51 6.79 -1.45 2.55
CA THR A 51 8.21 -1.81 2.52
C THR A 51 8.40 -3.12 3.26
N ILE A 52 8.95 -4.12 2.58
CA ILE A 52 9.31 -5.42 3.16
C ILE A 52 10.83 -5.44 3.32
N ILE A 53 11.28 -5.62 4.55
CA ILE A 53 12.70 -5.60 4.92
C ILE A 53 13.07 -7.00 5.39
N ALA A 54 13.91 -7.71 4.64
CA ALA A 54 14.45 -8.99 5.09
C ALA A 54 15.45 -8.74 6.24
N ASP A 55 15.29 -9.47 7.35
CA ASP A 55 16.20 -9.33 8.48
C ASP A 55 17.55 -9.99 8.19
N ASN A 56 18.63 -9.36 8.66
CA ASN A 56 19.96 -9.93 8.58
C ASN A 56 20.09 -11.12 9.54
N GLN A 57 20.19 -12.32 8.99
CA GLN A 57 20.46 -13.54 9.75
C GLN A 57 21.91 -13.96 9.59
N THR A 58 22.55 -14.35 10.70
CA THR A 58 23.88 -14.94 10.70
C THR A 58 23.79 -16.41 11.08
N LYS A 59 24.71 -17.22 10.56
CA LYS A 59 24.84 -18.63 10.96
C LYS A 59 26.30 -18.99 11.15
N VAL A 60 26.54 -19.96 12.02
CA VAL A 60 27.86 -20.59 12.16
C VAL A 60 28.06 -21.59 11.02
N TYR A 61 29.28 -21.70 10.50
CA TYR A 61 29.63 -22.66 9.45
C TYR A 61 29.30 -24.11 9.90
N GLY A 62 28.68 -24.89 9.00
CA GLY A 62 28.20 -26.24 9.30
C GLY A 62 26.85 -26.31 10.02
N ALA A 63 26.32 -25.18 10.50
CA ALA A 63 24.97 -25.13 11.08
C ALA A 63 23.88 -25.02 10.00
N ALA A 64 22.67 -25.46 10.37
CA ALA A 64 21.48 -25.28 9.55
C ALA A 64 21.22 -23.78 9.29
N VAL A 65 20.59 -23.49 8.15
CA VAL A 65 20.17 -22.13 7.81
C VAL A 65 19.06 -21.72 8.77
N PRO A 66 19.21 -20.61 9.52
CA PRO A 66 18.15 -20.12 10.38
C PRO A 66 16.93 -19.72 9.55
N ALA A 67 15.74 -19.77 10.16
CA ALA A 67 14.53 -19.30 9.49
C ALA A 67 14.71 -17.84 9.07
N LEU A 68 14.46 -17.56 7.78
CA LEU A 68 14.48 -16.21 7.25
C LEU A 68 13.25 -15.47 7.78
N THR A 69 13.48 -14.29 8.35
CA THR A 69 12.41 -13.40 8.81
C THR A 69 12.42 -12.13 7.98
N ALA A 70 11.26 -11.48 7.89
CA ALA A 70 11.14 -10.16 7.32
C ALA A 70 10.21 -9.30 8.17
N SER A 71 10.60 -8.05 8.30
CA SER A 71 9.83 -6.99 8.92
C SER A 71 9.05 -6.22 7.85
N TYR A 72 7.83 -5.83 8.18
CA TYR A 72 6.94 -5.10 7.28
C TYR A 72 6.67 -3.72 7.85
N ALA A 73 6.80 -2.68 7.04
CA ALA A 73 6.53 -1.31 7.42
C ALA A 73 5.66 -0.63 6.35
N GLY A 74 4.74 0.25 6.78
CA GLY A 74 3.86 0.98 5.86
C GLY A 74 2.45 0.39 5.71
N PHE A 75 2.07 -0.56 6.56
CA PHE A 75 0.65 -0.92 6.68
C PHE A 75 -0.18 0.27 7.14
N VAL A 76 -1.30 0.48 6.48
CA VAL A 76 -2.27 1.53 6.81
C VAL A 76 -3.62 0.88 7.05
N ASN A 77 -4.57 1.63 7.60
CA ASN A 77 -5.96 1.18 7.73
C ASN A 77 -6.14 -0.13 8.53
N GLY A 78 -5.20 -0.45 9.42
CA GLY A 78 -5.21 -1.68 10.22
C GLY A 78 -4.72 -2.93 9.47
N ASP A 79 -4.13 -2.79 8.28
CA ASP A 79 -3.53 -3.90 7.58
C ASP A 79 -2.40 -4.55 8.39
N THR A 80 -2.26 -5.87 8.23
CA THR A 80 -1.24 -6.68 8.88
C THR A 80 -0.57 -7.59 7.85
N PRO A 81 0.52 -8.29 8.18
CA PRO A 81 1.13 -9.27 7.27
C PRO A 81 0.14 -10.35 6.78
N LEU A 82 -0.95 -10.58 7.52
CA LEU A 82 -2.04 -11.50 7.15
C LEU A 82 -2.98 -10.93 6.08
N SER A 83 -2.98 -9.61 5.85
CA SER A 83 -3.72 -8.98 4.73
C SER A 83 -3.05 -9.23 3.38
N LEU A 84 -1.78 -9.66 3.34
CA LEU A 84 -1.12 -9.94 2.07
C LEU A 84 -1.73 -11.20 1.44
N THR A 85 -2.43 -11.03 0.33
CA THR A 85 -2.92 -12.14 -0.51
C THR A 85 -1.77 -12.94 -1.11
N THR A 86 -0.59 -12.34 -1.22
CA THR A 86 0.64 -12.98 -1.68
C THR A 86 1.75 -12.71 -0.66
N SER A 87 2.16 -13.74 0.08
CA SER A 87 3.29 -13.63 1.00
C SER A 87 4.60 -13.44 0.22
N PRO A 88 5.52 -12.57 0.68
CA PRO A 88 6.83 -12.45 0.07
C PRO A 88 7.60 -13.76 0.25
N THR A 89 8.22 -14.22 -0.83
CA THR A 89 9.12 -15.38 -0.78
C THR A 89 10.51 -14.90 -0.36
N LEU A 90 10.90 -15.22 0.87
CA LEU A 90 12.27 -15.03 1.33
C LEU A 90 13.11 -16.22 0.84
N SER A 91 14.13 -15.95 0.04
CA SER A 91 15.07 -16.96 -0.45
C SER A 91 16.48 -16.57 -0.06
N THR A 92 17.29 -17.57 0.31
CA THR A 92 18.72 -17.40 0.55
C THR A 92 19.47 -18.47 -0.22
N THR A 93 20.58 -18.09 -0.86
CA THR A 93 21.50 -19.02 -1.52
C THR A 93 22.47 -19.69 -0.52
N ALA A 94 22.39 -19.34 0.77
CA ALA A 94 23.21 -19.95 1.81
C ALA A 94 22.77 -21.40 2.07
N THR A 95 23.66 -22.36 1.81
CA THR A 95 23.49 -23.80 2.14
C THR A 95 24.36 -24.15 3.35
N PRO A 96 24.11 -25.26 4.08
CA PRO A 96 24.97 -25.71 5.19
C PRO A 96 26.46 -25.84 4.81
N ALA A 97 26.75 -26.07 3.53
CA ALA A 97 28.10 -26.15 2.96
C ALA A 97 28.66 -24.82 2.44
N SER A 98 27.88 -23.73 2.45
CA SER A 98 28.37 -22.41 2.05
C SER A 98 29.52 -21.99 2.96
N SER A 99 30.73 -21.96 2.42
CA SER A 99 31.90 -21.32 3.01
C SER A 99 31.58 -19.85 3.29
N VAL A 100 32.14 -19.30 4.38
CA VAL A 100 32.04 -17.86 4.69
C VAL A 100 32.56 -17.06 3.49
N ALA A 101 31.65 -16.49 2.71
CA ALA A 101 31.99 -15.56 1.65
C ALA A 101 32.20 -14.19 2.29
N GLY A 102 33.46 -13.88 2.59
CA GLY A 102 33.94 -12.50 2.71
C GLY A 102 34.48 -12.08 4.07
N SER A 103 35.80 -12.22 4.25
CA SER A 103 36.61 -11.06 4.60
C SER A 103 37.91 -11.17 3.80
N SER A 104 38.11 -10.19 2.93
CA SER A 104 39.24 -10.00 2.01
C SER A 104 40.58 -9.83 2.75
N TYR A 105 41.65 -10.42 2.20
CA TYR A 105 43.02 -9.91 2.26
C TYR A 105 43.37 -9.44 0.85
N PRO A 106 43.84 -8.19 0.67
CA PRO A 106 45.25 -7.88 0.94
C PRO A 106 45.49 -6.69 1.86
#